data_AF-A0A2D9Y1D6-F1
#
_entry.id   AF-A0A2D9Y1D6-F1
#
_cell.length_a   1.000
_cell.length_b   1.000
_cell.length_c   1.000
_cell.angle_alpha   90.00
_cell.angle_beta   90.00
_cell.angle_gamma   90.00
#
_symmetry.space_group_name_H-M   'P 1'
#
loop_
_entity.id
_entity.type
_entity.pdbx_description
1 polymer ?
#
loop_
_entity_poly.entity_id
_entity_poly.type
_entity_poly.pdbx_seq_one_letter_code
_entity_poly.pdbx_strand_id
1 'polypeptide(L)'
;MVISLIGLLVSAQDYIIYHKTINIAEEEFFIKNNSERALQLYDSIFNQYDFVFVKDILNAAQIAKSSKKPFRQFLNKGFELGLKIDHLKEYPLLDDYYKWIYKNQQLKKEYDTLRKQYLKKIDFEYLNLTYQLLKTSLTNTKNRANTIIGNKLNELRIVLKS
;
A
#
# COMPACT_ATOMS: atom_id res chain seq x y z
N MET A 1 12.25 -18.48 24.47
CA MET A 1 12.67 -17.17 23.93
C MET A 1 13.70 -17.26 22.79
N VAL A 2 13.88 -18.43 22.13
CA VAL A 2 14.80 -18.62 20.99
C VAL A 2 14.03 -18.70 19.65
N ILE A 3 12.80 -19.24 19.68
CA ILE A 3 11.91 -19.38 18.52
C ILE A 3 11.54 -18.00 17.92
N SER A 4 11.42 -16.97 18.74
CA SER A 4 11.06 -15.61 18.29
C SER A 4 12.17 -14.92 17.48
N LEU A 5 13.44 -15.25 17.72
CA LEU A 5 14.56 -14.64 16.98
C LEU A 5 14.71 -15.25 15.58
N ILE A 6 14.50 -16.57 15.45
CA ILE A 6 14.58 -17.28 14.18
C ILE A 6 13.45 -16.82 13.24
N GLY A 7 12.22 -16.66 13.75
CA GLY A 7 11.10 -16.14 12.96
C GLY A 7 11.31 -14.70 12.45
N LEU A 8 11.94 -13.83 13.24
CA LEU A 8 12.30 -12.46 12.84
C LEU A 8 13.37 -12.44 11.75
N LEU A 9 14.39 -13.30 11.83
CA LEU A 9 15.45 -13.38 10.83
C LEU A 9 14.95 -13.92 9.49
N VAL A 10 14.06 -14.92 9.51
CA VAL A 10 13.42 -15.46 8.30
C VAL A 10 12.55 -14.38 7.62
N SER A 11 11.71 -13.69 8.39
CA SER A 11 10.87 -12.60 7.84
C SER A 11 11.69 -11.44 7.26
N ALA A 12 12.84 -11.11 7.86
CA ALA A 12 13.73 -10.09 7.33
C ALA A 12 14.41 -10.53 6.01
N GLN A 13 14.81 -11.80 5.92
CA GLN A 13 15.42 -12.36 4.72
C GLN A 13 14.42 -12.38 3.55
N ASP A 14 13.18 -12.78 3.80
CA ASP A 14 12.12 -12.81 2.80
C ASP A 14 11.81 -11.41 2.24
N TYR A 15 11.79 -10.41 3.11
CA TYR A 15 11.62 -8.99 2.72
C TYR A 15 12.77 -8.49 1.83
N ILE A 16 14.01 -8.82 2.19
CA ILE A 16 15.18 -8.44 1.39
C ILE A 16 15.10 -9.08 -0.01
N ILE A 17 14.76 -10.36 -0.09
CA ILE A 17 14.62 -11.09 -1.36
C ILE A 17 13.49 -10.48 -2.21
N TYR A 18 12.35 -10.15 -1.59
CA TYR A 18 11.24 -9.48 -2.27
C TYR A 18 11.72 -8.19 -2.95
N HIS A 19 12.27 -7.25 -2.17
CA HIS A 19 12.65 -5.95 -2.71
C HIS A 19 13.83 -6.03 -3.68
N LYS A 20 14.77 -6.95 -3.47
CA LYS A 20 15.84 -7.20 -4.45
C LYS A 20 15.27 -7.64 -5.79
N THR A 21 14.29 -8.54 -5.78
CA THR A 21 13.65 -9.01 -7.02
C THR A 21 12.85 -7.91 -7.71
N ILE A 22 12.13 -7.09 -6.94
CA ILE A 22 11.42 -5.90 -7.46
C ILE A 22 12.41 -4.95 -8.14
N ASN A 23 13.53 -4.63 -7.49
CA ASN A 23 14.54 -3.76 -8.09
C ASN A 23 15.10 -4.33 -9.39
N ILE A 24 15.37 -5.65 -9.44
CA ILE A 24 15.81 -6.32 -10.68
C ILE A 24 14.73 -6.20 -11.76
N ALA A 25 13.45 -6.38 -11.42
CA ALA A 25 12.36 -6.22 -12.39
C ALA A 25 12.28 -4.79 -12.94
N GLU A 26 12.47 -3.78 -12.09
CA GLU A 26 12.53 -2.38 -12.49
C GLU A 26 13.75 -2.09 -13.38
N GLU A 27 14.93 -2.61 -13.04
CA GLU A 27 16.13 -2.50 -13.88
C GLU A 27 15.95 -3.14 -15.26
N GLU A 28 15.33 -4.33 -15.33
CA GLU A 28 15.03 -5.00 -16.59
C GLU A 28 14.17 -4.10 -17.50
N PHE A 29 13.18 -3.42 -16.96
CA PHE A 29 12.33 -2.53 -17.76
C PHE A 29 13.00 -1.18 -18.07
N PHE A 30 13.45 -0.44 -17.06
CA PHE A 30 13.89 0.95 -17.22
C PHE A 30 15.30 1.11 -17.78
N ILE A 31 16.19 0.13 -17.54
CA ILE A 31 17.59 0.19 -17.98
C ILE A 31 17.83 -0.72 -19.17
N LYS A 32 17.33 -1.95 -19.12
CA LYS A 32 17.59 -2.96 -20.17
C LYS A 32 16.52 -3.02 -21.26
N ASN A 33 15.42 -2.25 -21.10
CA ASN A 33 14.28 -2.23 -22.03
C ASN A 33 13.67 -3.62 -22.29
N ASN A 34 13.73 -4.50 -21.30
CA ASN A 34 13.27 -5.88 -21.33
C ASN A 34 11.97 -6.05 -20.55
N SER A 35 10.87 -5.61 -21.15
CA SER A 35 9.53 -5.68 -20.55
C SER A 35 9.08 -7.11 -20.24
N GLU A 36 9.52 -8.09 -21.03
CA GLU A 36 9.16 -9.48 -20.83
C GLU A 36 9.77 -10.04 -19.55
N ARG A 37 11.07 -9.84 -19.36
CA ARG A 37 11.76 -10.30 -18.15
C ARG A 37 11.25 -9.57 -16.92
N ALA A 38 11.02 -8.26 -17.01
CA ALA A 38 10.45 -7.49 -15.92
C ALA A 38 9.10 -8.06 -15.45
N LEU A 39 8.19 -8.33 -16.39
CA LEU A 39 6.86 -8.86 -16.07
C LEU A 39 6.90 -10.30 -15.54
N GLN A 40 7.82 -11.14 -16.02
CA GLN A 40 8.04 -12.48 -15.47
C GLN A 40 8.49 -12.42 -13.99
N LEU A 41 9.38 -11.48 -13.66
CA LEU A 41 9.86 -11.30 -12.29
C LEU A 41 8.75 -10.79 -11.36
N TYR A 42 7.94 -9.83 -11.82
CA TYR A 42 6.75 -9.38 -11.09
C TYR A 42 5.75 -10.52 -10.87
N ASP A 43 5.42 -11.28 -11.91
CA ASP A 43 4.48 -12.39 -11.78
C ASP A 43 5.00 -13.46 -10.80
N SER A 44 6.28 -13.80 -10.89
CA SER A 44 6.93 -14.73 -9.95
C SER A 44 6.82 -14.25 -8.51
N ILE A 45 7.14 -12.98 -8.22
CA ILE A 45 7.14 -12.48 -6.85
C ILE A 45 5.71 -12.35 -6.31
N PHE A 46 4.73 -12.00 -7.16
CA PHE A 46 3.34 -11.87 -6.74
C PHE A 46 2.65 -13.22 -6.46
N ASN A 47 3.21 -14.31 -6.95
CA ASN A 47 2.72 -15.67 -6.69
C ASN A 47 3.45 -16.34 -5.52
N GLN A 48 4.65 -15.90 -5.18
CA GLN A 48 5.44 -16.46 -4.09
C GLN A 48 5.09 -15.86 -2.71
N TYR A 49 4.60 -14.62 -2.67
CA TYR A 49 4.38 -13.89 -1.42
C TYR A 49 2.89 -13.64 -1.15
N ASP A 50 2.45 -13.91 0.08
CA ASP A 50 1.09 -13.63 0.54
C ASP A 50 0.80 -12.12 0.59
N PHE A 51 1.83 -11.34 0.95
CA PHE A 51 1.78 -9.89 0.97
C PHE A 51 2.62 -9.31 -0.16
N VAL A 52 1.98 -8.47 -0.97
CA VAL A 52 2.59 -7.77 -2.10
C VAL A 52 2.20 -6.29 -1.98
N PHE A 53 3.17 -5.40 -2.21
CA PHE A 53 2.88 -3.97 -2.19
C PHE A 53 2.08 -3.56 -3.43
N VAL A 54 0.95 -2.89 -3.20
CA VAL A 54 0.05 -2.41 -4.28
C VAL A 54 0.78 -1.50 -5.28
N LYS A 55 1.79 -0.74 -4.83
CA LYS A 55 2.67 0.05 -5.72
C LYS A 55 3.32 -0.82 -6.79
N ASP A 56 3.87 -1.96 -6.41
CA ASP A 56 4.61 -2.82 -7.32
C ASP A 56 3.67 -3.47 -8.34
N ILE A 57 2.45 -3.79 -7.92
CA ILE A 57 1.37 -4.26 -8.80
C ILE A 57 0.99 -3.19 -9.82
N LEU A 58 0.87 -1.93 -9.40
CA LEU A 58 0.59 -0.81 -10.30
C LEU A 58 1.74 -0.56 -11.27
N ASN A 59 3.00 -0.73 -10.84
CA ASN A 59 4.16 -0.69 -11.72
C ASN A 59 4.08 -1.79 -12.80
N ALA A 60 3.85 -3.05 -12.40
CA ALA A 60 3.68 -4.16 -13.32
C ALA A 60 2.53 -3.95 -14.31
N ALA A 61 1.38 -3.45 -13.85
CA ALA A 61 0.23 -3.13 -14.70
C ALA A 61 0.55 -2.04 -15.73
N GLN A 62 1.24 -0.97 -15.33
CA GLN A 62 1.65 0.11 -16.23
C GLN A 62 2.68 -0.37 -17.26
N ILE A 63 3.66 -1.17 -16.84
CA ILE A 63 4.67 -1.79 -17.72
C ILE A 63 3.99 -2.71 -18.75
N ALA A 64 3.10 -3.58 -18.30
CA ALA A 64 2.36 -4.48 -19.18
C ALA A 64 1.56 -3.69 -20.21
N LYS A 65 0.84 -2.66 -19.76
CA LYS A 65 0.02 -1.84 -20.64
C LYS A 65 0.83 -1.03 -21.65
N SER A 66 1.90 -0.36 -21.22
CA SER A 66 2.77 0.41 -22.12
C SER A 66 3.46 -0.50 -23.14
N SER A 67 3.75 -1.75 -22.75
CA SER A 67 4.33 -2.79 -23.61
C SER A 67 3.29 -3.58 -24.43
N LYS A 68 2.01 -3.15 -24.45
CA LYS A 68 0.90 -3.82 -25.15
C LYS A 68 0.69 -5.29 -24.74
N LYS A 69 1.06 -5.66 -23.52
CA LYS A 69 0.85 -6.98 -22.92
C LYS A 69 -0.42 -6.99 -22.02
N PRO A 70 -0.98 -8.17 -21.70
CA PRO A 70 -2.12 -8.27 -20.79
C PRO A 70 -1.79 -7.70 -19.40
N PHE A 71 -2.49 -6.64 -18.98
CA PHE A 71 -2.24 -5.97 -17.69
C PHE A 71 -3.32 -6.22 -16.64
N ARG A 72 -4.51 -6.71 -17.05
CA ARG A 72 -5.67 -6.89 -16.17
C ARG A 72 -5.40 -7.84 -15.00
N GLN A 73 -4.58 -8.88 -15.23
CA GLN A 73 -4.23 -9.85 -14.19
C GLN A 73 -3.56 -9.18 -12.97
N PHE A 74 -2.66 -8.22 -13.23
CA PHE A 74 -2.00 -7.46 -12.17
C PHE A 74 -3.03 -6.59 -11.43
N LEU A 75 -3.90 -5.88 -12.14
CA LEU A 75 -4.94 -5.06 -11.50
C LEU A 75 -5.90 -5.90 -10.64
N ASN A 76 -6.30 -7.08 -11.12
CA ASN A 76 -7.14 -8.00 -10.36
C ASN A 76 -6.46 -8.42 -9.05
N LYS A 77 -5.18 -8.81 -9.10
CA LYS A 77 -4.37 -9.08 -7.90
C LYS A 77 -4.33 -7.86 -6.97
N GLY A 78 -4.17 -6.66 -7.54
CA GLY A 78 -4.24 -5.41 -6.78
C GLY A 78 -5.56 -5.23 -6.04
N PHE A 79 -6.68 -5.52 -6.71
CA PHE A 79 -8.01 -5.41 -6.10
C PHE A 79 -8.22 -6.42 -4.96
N GLU A 80 -7.70 -7.65 -5.09
CA GLU A 80 -7.67 -8.67 -4.03
C GLU A 80 -6.85 -8.25 -2.80
N LEU A 81 -5.91 -7.31 -3.01
CA LEU A 81 -5.00 -6.77 -1.99
C LEU A 81 -5.37 -5.35 -1.56
N GLY A 82 -6.54 -4.86 -1.97
CA GLY A 82 -7.13 -3.65 -1.43
C GLY A 82 -7.00 -2.39 -2.28
N LEU A 83 -6.43 -2.49 -3.49
CA LEU A 83 -6.50 -1.42 -4.49
C LEU A 83 -7.96 -1.05 -4.77
N LYS A 84 -8.26 0.24 -4.81
CA LYS A 84 -9.59 0.75 -5.19
C LYS A 84 -9.58 1.15 -6.65
N ILE A 85 -10.70 0.98 -7.36
CA ILE A 85 -10.84 1.47 -8.74
C ILE A 85 -10.45 2.95 -8.82
N ASP A 86 -10.89 3.76 -7.85
CA ASP A 86 -10.63 5.19 -7.84
C ASP A 86 -9.16 5.59 -7.76
N HIS A 87 -8.26 4.70 -7.32
CA HIS A 87 -6.83 4.99 -7.36
C HIS A 87 -6.28 4.92 -8.80
N LEU A 88 -6.94 4.18 -9.70
CA LEU A 88 -6.49 4.05 -11.09
C LEU A 88 -6.54 5.37 -11.86
N LYS A 89 -7.42 6.30 -11.47
CA LYS A 89 -7.52 7.63 -12.09
C LYS A 89 -6.28 8.50 -11.86
N GLU A 90 -5.46 8.15 -10.86
CA GLU A 90 -4.22 8.87 -10.52
C GLU A 90 -3.07 8.50 -11.46
N TYR A 91 -3.25 7.45 -12.28
CA TYR A 91 -2.24 6.96 -13.21
C TYR A 91 -2.71 7.18 -14.65
N PRO A 92 -2.11 8.13 -15.41
CA PRO A 92 -2.55 8.46 -16.76
C PRO A 92 -2.62 7.27 -17.72
N LEU A 93 -1.71 6.30 -17.57
CA LEU A 93 -1.71 5.06 -18.37
C LEU A 93 -2.92 4.16 -18.08
N LEU A 94 -3.59 4.30 -16.94
CA LEU A 94 -4.69 3.44 -16.50
C LEU A 94 -6.05 4.16 -16.50
N ASP A 95 -6.10 5.46 -16.79
CA ASP A 95 -7.33 6.28 -16.72
C ASP A 95 -8.43 5.83 -17.71
N ASP A 96 -8.05 5.41 -18.92
CA ASP A 96 -8.95 4.78 -19.88
C ASP A 96 -9.55 3.46 -19.34
N TYR A 97 -8.76 2.65 -18.64
CA TYR A 97 -9.25 1.42 -18.00
C TYR A 97 -10.17 1.74 -16.80
N TYR A 98 -9.81 2.74 -16.00
CA TYR A 98 -10.69 3.30 -14.95
C TYR A 98 -12.06 3.67 -15.52
N LYS A 99 -12.09 4.48 -16.58
CA LYS A 99 -13.33 4.89 -17.27
C LYS A 99 -14.10 3.68 -17.83
N TRP A 100 -13.38 2.67 -18.34
CA TRP A 100 -13.99 1.48 -18.90
C TRP A 100 -14.67 0.60 -17.84
N ILE A 101 -14.05 0.41 -16.66
CA ILE A 101 -14.66 -0.35 -15.56
C ILE A 101 -16.03 0.23 -15.19
N TYR A 102 -16.14 1.56 -15.06
CA TYR A 102 -17.42 2.20 -14.70
C TYR A 102 -18.50 2.06 -15.78
N LYS A 103 -18.11 1.96 -17.06
CA LYS A 103 -19.04 1.74 -18.17
C LYS A 103 -19.40 0.27 -18.37
N ASN A 104 -18.60 -0.65 -17.84
CA ASN A 104 -18.73 -2.08 -18.05
C ASN A 104 -19.20 -2.78 -16.76
N GLN A 105 -20.48 -3.17 -16.73
CA GLN A 105 -21.08 -3.83 -15.57
C GLN A 105 -20.38 -5.13 -15.17
N GLN A 106 -19.85 -5.88 -16.15
CA GLN A 106 -19.17 -7.14 -15.87
C GLN A 106 -17.85 -6.89 -15.13
N LEU A 107 -17.03 -5.95 -15.61
CA LEU A 107 -15.77 -5.57 -14.94
C LEU A 107 -16.03 -4.99 -13.55
N LYS A 108 -17.09 -4.20 -13.40
CA LYS A 108 -17.47 -3.67 -12.09
C LYS A 108 -17.87 -4.79 -11.12
N LYS A 109 -18.62 -5.81 -11.57
CA LYS A 109 -18.96 -6.99 -10.75
C LYS A 109 -17.73 -7.81 -10.38
N GLU A 110 -16.78 -7.97 -11.29
CA GLU A 110 -15.49 -8.62 -11.01
C GLU A 110 -14.77 -7.87 -9.88
N TYR A 111 -14.60 -6.55 -10.00
CA TYR A 111 -14.03 -5.73 -8.94
C TYR A 111 -14.78 -5.87 -7.61
N ASP A 112 -16.11 -5.74 -7.62
CA ASP A 112 -16.94 -5.80 -6.41
C ASP A 112 -16.76 -7.16 -5.70
N THR A 113 -16.53 -8.23 -6.45
CA THR A 113 -16.24 -9.57 -5.91
C THR A 113 -14.86 -9.64 -5.25
N LEU A 114 -13.81 -9.18 -5.93
CA LEU A 114 -12.44 -9.16 -5.39
C LEU A 114 -12.34 -8.23 -4.17
N ARG A 115 -13.03 -7.09 -4.21
CA ARG A 115 -13.10 -6.16 -3.08
C ARG A 115 -13.76 -6.80 -1.87
N LYS A 116 -14.85 -7.54 -2.04
CA LYS A 116 -15.48 -8.29 -0.95
C LYS A 116 -14.53 -9.31 -0.33
N GLN A 117 -13.74 -10.02 -1.15
CA GLN A 117 -12.74 -10.97 -0.64
C GLN A 117 -11.66 -10.26 0.18
N TYR A 118 -11.15 -9.12 -0.30
CA TYR A 118 -10.21 -8.30 0.47
C TYR A 118 -10.79 -7.87 1.82
N LEU A 119 -12.02 -7.33 1.83
CA LEU A 119 -12.64 -6.83 3.06
C LEU A 119 -12.87 -7.94 4.10
N LYS A 120 -13.09 -9.19 3.67
CA LYS A 120 -13.20 -10.34 4.59
C LYS A 120 -11.90 -10.66 5.34
N LYS A 121 -10.74 -10.23 4.82
CA LYS A 121 -9.43 -10.41 5.47
C LYS A 121 -9.16 -9.36 6.56
N ILE A 122 -10.00 -8.33 6.65
CA ILE A 122 -9.81 -7.22 7.58
C ILE A 122 -10.62 -7.48 8.85
N ASP A 123 -9.93 -7.50 9.98
CA ASP A 123 -10.55 -7.38 11.29
C ASP A 123 -10.93 -5.91 11.54
N PHE A 124 -12.20 -5.59 11.29
CA PHE A 124 -12.71 -4.23 11.46
C PHE A 124 -12.83 -3.81 12.93
N GLU A 125 -12.98 -4.76 13.85
CA GLU A 125 -13.04 -4.47 15.28
C GLU A 125 -11.66 -4.01 15.76
N TYR A 126 -10.63 -4.77 15.41
CA TYR A 126 -9.24 -4.43 15.72
C TYR A 126 -8.80 -3.12 15.03
N LEU A 127 -9.19 -2.92 13.77
CA LEU A 127 -8.92 -1.67 13.05
C LEU A 127 -9.55 -0.46 13.75
N ASN A 128 -10.81 -0.58 14.17
CA ASN A 128 -11.51 0.48 14.88
C ASN A 128 -10.87 0.77 16.24
N LEU A 129 -10.49 -0.28 17.00
CA LEU A 129 -9.75 -0.13 18.24
C LEU A 129 -8.43 0.62 18.03
N THR A 130 -7.67 0.26 16.99
CA THR A 130 -6.41 0.91 16.64
C THR A 130 -6.63 2.41 16.37
N TYR A 131 -7.68 2.77 15.62
CA TYR A 131 -8.01 4.17 15.38
C TYR A 131 -8.42 4.92 16.65
N GLN A 132 -9.18 4.30 17.54
CA GLN A 132 -9.56 4.90 18.82
C GLN A 132 -8.34 5.15 19.71
N LEU A 133 -7.44 4.18 19.81
CA LEU A 133 -6.19 4.31 20.55
C LEU A 133 -5.32 5.44 19.99
N LEU A 134 -5.15 5.49 18.67
CA LEU A 134 -4.39 6.55 18.00
C LEU A 134 -5.01 7.94 18.26
N LYS A 135 -6.32 8.07 18.08
CA LYS A 135 -7.04 9.33 18.33
C LYS A 135 -6.87 9.80 19.78
N THR A 136 -6.93 8.87 20.73
CA THR A 136 -6.75 9.14 22.16
C THR A 136 -5.32 9.61 22.44
N SER A 137 -4.31 8.91 21.89
CA SER A 137 -2.89 9.28 22.00
C SER A 137 -2.60 10.68 21.45
N LEU A 138 -3.12 10.99 20.25
CA LEU A 138 -2.95 12.31 19.62
C LEU A 138 -3.63 13.42 20.44
N THR A 139 -4.82 13.15 20.97
CA THR A 139 -5.56 14.11 21.82
C THR A 139 -4.82 14.39 23.12
N ASN A 140 -4.34 13.34 23.80
CA ASN A 140 -3.56 13.46 25.03
C ASN A 140 -2.25 14.22 24.82
N THR A 141 -1.57 13.99 23.69
CA THR A 141 -0.35 14.71 23.31
C THR A 141 -0.62 16.19 23.10
N LYS A 142 -1.71 16.53 22.39
CA LYS A 142 -2.14 17.92 22.18
C LYS A 142 -2.48 18.62 23.50
N ASN A 143 -3.20 17.94 24.39
CA ASN A 143 -3.56 18.48 25.70
C ASN A 143 -2.31 18.77 26.55
N ARG A 144 -1.35 17.84 26.59
CA ARG A 144 -0.06 18.04 27.29
C ARG A 144 0.71 19.24 26.73
N ALA A 145 0.79 19.38 25.40
CA ALA A 145 1.46 20.51 24.77
C ALA A 145 0.81 21.86 25.15
N ASN A 146 -0.53 21.92 25.14
CA ASN A 146 -1.27 23.12 25.52
C ASN A 146 -1.05 23.51 27.00
N THR A 147 -1.01 22.53 27.91
CA THR A 147 -0.73 22.78 29.33
C THR A 147 0.68 23.36 29.52
N ILE A 148 1.68 22.80 28.85
CA ILE A 148 3.07 23.29 28.93
C ILE A 148 3.17 24.74 28.42
N ILE A 149 2.53 25.03 27.28
CA ILE A 149 2.50 26.39 26.71
C ILE A 149 1.80 27.36 27.67
N GLY A 150 0.63 26.98 28.21
CA GLY A 150 -0.12 27.81 29.16
C GLY A 150 0.68 28.14 30.42
N ASN A 151 1.38 27.15 30.99
CA ASN A 151 2.23 27.36 32.16
C ASN A 151 3.39 28.31 31.85
N LYS A 152 4.06 28.12 30.71
CA LYS A 152 5.19 28.96 30.29
C LYS A 152 4.77 30.40 29.98
N LEU A 153 3.59 30.60 29.40
CA LEU A 153 3.01 31.94 29.18
C LEU A 153 2.67 32.64 30.52
N ASN A 154 2.18 31.90 31.51
CA ASN A 154 1.92 32.45 32.84
C ASN A 154 3.22 32.84 33.57
N GLU A 155 4.26 32.01 33.51
CA GLU A 155 5.59 32.33 34.04
C GLU A 155 6.15 33.62 33.41
N LEU A 156 6.10 33.74 32.07
CA LEU A 156 6.53 34.94 31.35
C LEU A 156 5.72 36.18 31.75
N ARG A 157 4.41 36.03 31.96
CA ARG A 157 3.54 37.14 32.40
C ARG A 157 3.86 37.63 33.80
N ILE A 158 4.28 36.74 34.71
CA ILE A 158 4.70 37.10 36.06
C ILE A 158 6.02 37.89 36.01
N VAL A 159 7.00 37.41 35.23
CA VAL A 159 8.30 38.09 35.06
C VAL A 159 8.18 39.47 34.41
N LEU A 160 7.24 39.66 33.48
CA LEU A 160 7.02 40.96 32.83
C LEU A 160 6.25 41.97 33.69
N LYS A 161 5.67 41.53 34.82
CA LYS A 161 4.91 42.36 35.76
C LYS A 161 5.68 42.68 37.05
N SER A 162 6.86 42.07 37.24
CA SER A 162 7.83 42.38 38.29
C SER A 162 8.89 43.34 37.76
#